data_AF-A0A242NSE9-F1
#
_entry.id   AF-A0A242NSE9-F1
#
_cell.length_a   1.000
_cell.length_b   1.000
_cell.length_c   1.000
_cell.angle_alpha   90.00
_cell.angle_beta   90.00
_cell.angle_gamma   90.00
#
_symmetry.space_group_name_H-M   'P 1'
#
loop_
_entity.id
_entity.type
_entity.pdbx_description
1 polymer ?
#
loop_
_entity_poly.entity_id
_entity_poly.type
_entity_poly.pdbx_seq_one_letter_code
_entity_poly.pdbx_strand_id
1 'polypeptide(L)'
;MNINASMTNQAESESAQTTPYQKRTLFASTVGYALDGLDMMILGVCFSLIATTFNLTKSDLGTLTSATLLGAVLGGILFGVLADKFGRVRVFSWTILIFSLFTGLCAISPNYESFLIFRFLSGLGLGGEFGIGMTLVSESWPKHKRSRATSIVALGFQVGIILAALTVNFIGEVHGWRWAFAMGVLPALFVAWTRKGLKEPEIWQNLKDQNKNKIAIGKLFKTPRITATTIGLTIACAVQNFGFYGLMVWMPNMIATELKLPFKNTMFWTISTTIGMSLGILIFGWLCDKFGRRPSYIIFLLISAISIWFYFHQTDMLVLILFGSVIGFFVNGMMGGYGALLAEHYTTDARSSAENIIFNVGRGIAGVSQVLIAYLATVYSISYALALLSGAYLLSAIAFIFLIPETKGKALE
;
A
#
# COMPACT_ATOMS: atom_id res chain seq x y z
N MET A 1 31.79 -15.06 36.08
CA MET A 1 31.49 -15.21 34.64
C MET A 1 30.00 -15.39 34.29
N ASN A 2 29.07 -15.54 35.25
CA ASN A 2 27.65 -15.83 34.97
C ASN A 2 26.66 -14.64 35.07
N ILE A 3 27.08 -13.44 35.48
CA ILE A 3 26.16 -12.30 35.63
C ILE A 3 25.83 -11.68 34.26
N ASN A 4 26.81 -11.54 33.37
CA ASN A 4 26.61 -10.99 32.02
C ASN A 4 25.72 -11.86 31.14
N ALA A 5 25.80 -13.20 31.27
CA ALA A 5 24.93 -14.14 30.56
C ALA A 5 23.48 -14.10 31.07
N SER A 6 23.27 -13.90 32.37
CA SER A 6 21.93 -13.73 32.95
C SER A 6 21.28 -12.40 32.56
N MET A 7 22.07 -11.32 32.43
CA MET A 7 21.58 -10.00 31.98
C MET A 7 21.30 -9.97 30.47
N THR A 8 22.08 -10.68 29.64
CA THR A 8 21.76 -10.83 28.20
C THR A 8 20.53 -11.70 27.98
N ASN A 9 20.37 -12.80 28.73
CA ASN A 9 19.16 -13.62 28.67
C ASN A 9 17.92 -12.90 29.23
N GLN A 10 18.05 -12.05 30.26
CA GLN A 10 16.96 -11.21 30.74
C GLN A 10 16.57 -10.11 29.73
N ALA A 11 17.55 -9.42 29.13
CA ALA A 11 17.29 -8.42 28.08
C ALA A 11 16.69 -9.03 26.80
N GLU A 12 17.12 -10.24 26.41
CA GLU A 12 16.48 -10.99 25.32
C GLU A 12 15.08 -11.48 25.69
N SER A 13 14.84 -11.87 26.96
CA SER A 13 13.51 -12.28 27.44
C SER A 13 12.53 -11.11 27.62
N GLU A 14 12.99 -9.92 28.02
CA GLU A 14 12.18 -8.69 28.06
C GLU A 14 11.88 -8.19 26.64
N SER A 15 12.77 -8.40 25.68
CA SER A 15 12.52 -8.15 24.25
C SER A 15 11.48 -9.10 23.62
N ALA A 16 11.08 -10.16 24.33
CA ALA A 16 10.13 -11.15 23.82
C ALA A 16 8.68 -10.67 23.92
N GLN A 17 8.32 -9.90 24.95
CA GLN A 17 6.95 -9.44 25.17
C GLN A 17 6.65 -8.13 24.44
N THR A 18 5.59 -8.13 23.64
CA THR A 18 5.13 -6.94 22.89
C THR A 18 4.47 -5.95 23.84
N THR A 19 4.95 -4.70 23.83
CA THR A 19 4.43 -3.67 24.74
C THR A 19 3.01 -3.24 24.33
N PRO A 20 2.19 -2.72 25.26
CA PRO A 20 0.87 -2.17 24.92
C PRO A 20 0.94 -1.06 23.87
N TYR A 21 2.01 -0.26 23.89
CA TYR A 21 2.26 0.78 22.88
C TYR A 21 2.47 0.19 21.49
N GLN A 22 3.33 -0.84 21.35
CA GLN A 22 3.58 -1.56 20.09
C GLN A 22 2.31 -2.16 19.48
N LYS A 23 1.44 -2.74 20.33
CA LYS A 23 0.16 -3.30 19.89
C LYS A 23 -0.79 -2.20 19.40
N ARG A 24 -0.83 -1.06 20.09
CA ARG A 24 -1.68 0.08 19.71
C ARG A 24 -1.22 0.73 18.42
N THR A 25 0.07 0.99 18.25
CA THR A 25 0.61 1.55 17.00
C THR A 25 0.33 0.62 15.84
N LEU A 26 0.55 -0.69 16.02
CA LEU A 26 0.26 -1.69 15.01
C LEU A 26 -1.23 -1.69 14.63
N PHE A 27 -2.13 -1.77 15.61
CA PHE A 27 -3.57 -1.76 15.34
C PHE A 27 -4.01 -0.46 14.65
N ALA A 28 -3.52 0.69 15.11
CA ALA A 28 -3.84 1.98 14.51
C ALA A 28 -3.40 2.08 13.04
N SER A 29 -2.17 1.67 12.74
CA SER A 29 -1.64 1.68 11.38
C SER A 29 -2.34 0.66 10.48
N THR A 30 -2.65 -0.54 11.00
CA THR A 30 -3.42 -1.56 10.25
C THR A 30 -4.83 -1.07 9.93
N VAL A 31 -5.52 -0.46 10.90
CA VAL A 31 -6.85 0.12 10.67
C VAL A 31 -6.76 1.29 9.69
N GLY A 32 -5.82 2.23 9.86
CA GLY A 32 -5.60 3.33 8.91
C GLY A 32 -5.40 2.83 7.47
N TYR A 33 -4.56 1.81 7.28
CA TYR A 33 -4.33 1.26 5.94
C TYR A 33 -5.50 0.41 5.41
N ALA A 34 -6.31 -0.18 6.30
CA ALA A 34 -7.58 -0.80 5.91
C ALA A 34 -8.60 0.22 5.41
N LEU A 35 -8.61 1.41 6.00
CA LEU A 35 -9.49 2.50 5.59
C LEU A 35 -9.07 3.07 4.22
N ASP A 36 -7.77 3.12 3.94
CA ASP A 36 -7.24 3.43 2.59
C ASP A 36 -7.75 2.40 1.56
N GLY A 37 -7.59 1.10 1.85
CA GLY A 37 -8.08 0.04 0.98
C GLY A 37 -9.61 0.07 0.77
N LEU A 38 -10.36 0.42 1.82
CA LEU A 38 -11.81 0.58 1.73
C LEU A 38 -12.19 1.74 0.80
N ASP A 39 -11.60 2.93 0.98
CA ASP A 39 -11.94 4.11 0.18
C ASP A 39 -11.67 3.90 -1.31
N MET A 40 -10.46 3.39 -1.62
CA MET A 40 -10.05 3.12 -2.99
C MET A 40 -10.99 2.11 -3.65
N MET A 41 -11.37 1.05 -2.93
CA MET A 41 -12.17 -0.02 -3.51
C MET A 41 -13.66 0.35 -3.64
N ILE A 42 -14.22 1.18 -2.75
CA ILE A 42 -15.59 1.69 -2.90
C ILE A 42 -15.75 2.43 -4.25
N LEU A 43 -14.76 3.22 -4.70
CA LEU A 43 -14.80 3.83 -6.04
C LEU A 43 -14.98 2.80 -7.14
N GLY A 44 -14.11 1.78 -7.13
CA GLY A 44 -14.07 0.76 -8.18
C GLY A 44 -15.36 -0.03 -8.26
N VAL A 45 -15.94 -0.43 -7.11
CA VAL A 45 -17.18 -1.20 -7.07
C VAL A 45 -18.39 -0.34 -7.44
N CYS A 46 -18.41 0.94 -7.06
CA CYS A 46 -19.52 1.85 -7.40
C CYS A 46 -19.45 2.46 -8.80
N PHE A 47 -18.41 2.19 -9.60
CA PHE A 47 -18.18 2.85 -10.89
C PHE A 47 -19.38 2.82 -11.84
N SER A 48 -20.01 1.66 -12.01
CA SER A 48 -21.15 1.57 -12.94
C SER A 48 -22.35 2.39 -12.48
N LEU A 49 -22.59 2.48 -11.17
CA LEU A 49 -23.70 3.25 -10.59
C LEU A 49 -23.45 4.76 -10.67
N ILE A 50 -22.19 5.18 -10.45
CA ILE A 50 -21.79 6.59 -10.58
C ILE A 50 -21.90 7.03 -12.04
N ALA A 51 -21.48 6.16 -12.97
CA ALA A 51 -21.51 6.44 -14.40
C ALA A 51 -22.94 6.69 -14.91
N THR A 52 -23.90 5.86 -14.50
CA THR A 52 -25.30 6.07 -14.86
C THR A 52 -25.90 7.30 -14.19
N THR A 53 -25.53 7.58 -12.93
CA THR A 53 -26.06 8.74 -12.18
C THR A 53 -25.66 10.07 -12.81
N PHE A 54 -24.40 10.20 -13.25
CA PHE A 54 -23.88 11.46 -13.81
C PHE A 54 -23.74 11.43 -15.34
N ASN A 55 -24.25 10.40 -16.01
CA ASN A 55 -24.11 10.17 -17.46
C ASN A 55 -22.66 10.25 -17.96
N LEU A 56 -21.76 9.56 -17.27
CA LEU A 56 -20.31 9.63 -17.50
C LEU A 56 -19.85 8.67 -18.59
N THR A 57 -18.85 9.10 -19.33
CA THR A 57 -18.09 8.24 -20.23
C THR A 57 -17.07 7.42 -19.45
N LYS A 58 -16.49 6.38 -20.10
CA LYS A 58 -15.35 5.65 -19.53
C LYS A 58 -14.15 6.55 -19.28
N SER A 59 -13.98 7.61 -20.07
CA SER A 59 -12.90 8.59 -19.90
C SER A 59 -13.06 9.38 -18.60
N ASP A 60 -14.29 9.76 -18.26
CA ASP A 60 -14.58 10.52 -17.03
C ASP A 60 -14.32 9.68 -15.77
N LEU A 61 -14.69 8.39 -15.80
CA LEU A 61 -14.34 7.45 -14.73
C LEU A 61 -12.82 7.27 -14.58
N GLY A 62 -12.09 7.26 -15.71
CA GLY A 62 -10.63 7.25 -15.70
C GLY A 62 -10.06 8.50 -15.01
N THR A 63 -10.58 9.67 -15.35
CA THR A 63 -10.22 10.96 -14.74
C THR A 63 -10.46 10.95 -13.22
N LEU A 64 -11.54 10.36 -12.72
CA LEU A 64 -11.80 10.23 -11.27
C LEU A 64 -10.71 9.45 -10.54
N THR A 65 -10.31 8.29 -11.10
CA THR A 65 -9.23 7.49 -10.52
C THR A 65 -7.91 8.26 -10.58
N SER A 66 -7.60 8.86 -11.72
CA SER A 66 -6.37 9.64 -11.90
C SER A 66 -6.29 10.84 -10.95
N ALA A 67 -7.39 11.55 -10.73
CA ALA A 67 -7.46 12.67 -9.78
C ALA A 67 -7.24 12.19 -8.33
N THR A 68 -7.83 11.06 -7.94
CA THR A 68 -7.61 10.47 -6.61
C THR A 68 -6.14 10.07 -6.42
N LEU A 69 -5.54 9.43 -7.42
CA LEU A 69 -4.13 9.02 -7.38
C LEU A 69 -3.17 10.23 -7.37
N LEU A 70 -3.47 11.27 -8.15
CA LEU A 70 -2.71 12.52 -8.13
C LEU A 70 -2.80 13.19 -6.75
N GLY A 71 -3.99 13.21 -6.17
CA GLY A 71 -4.21 13.61 -4.78
C GLY A 71 -3.30 12.83 -3.85
N ALA A 72 -3.26 11.49 -3.94
CA ALA A 72 -2.40 10.65 -3.11
C ALA A 72 -0.90 10.92 -3.28
N VAL A 73 -0.44 11.19 -4.50
CA VAL A 73 0.96 11.61 -4.75
C VAL A 73 1.28 12.91 -4.02
N LEU A 74 0.48 13.95 -4.24
CA LEU A 74 0.69 15.26 -3.62
C LEU A 74 0.53 15.19 -2.11
N GLY A 75 -0.42 14.39 -1.63
CA GLY A 75 -0.71 14.12 -0.24
C GLY A 75 0.45 13.43 0.46
N GLY A 76 1.03 12.40 -0.16
CA GLY A 76 2.21 11.71 0.38
C GLY A 76 3.42 12.63 0.51
N ILE A 77 3.65 13.49 -0.48
CA ILE A 77 4.72 14.50 -0.40
C ILE A 77 4.44 15.49 0.74
N LEU A 78 3.24 16.06 0.79
CA LEU A 78 2.86 17.07 1.78
C LEU A 78 2.87 16.49 3.20
N PHE A 79 2.09 15.44 3.44
CA PHE A 79 1.91 14.87 4.78
C PHE A 79 3.13 14.10 5.27
N GLY A 80 3.97 13.54 4.39
CA GLY A 80 5.26 12.98 4.79
C GLY A 80 6.18 14.03 5.43
N VAL A 81 6.31 15.20 4.78
CA VAL A 81 7.10 16.33 5.31
C VAL A 81 6.49 16.89 6.58
N LEU A 82 5.16 17.04 6.60
CA LEU A 82 4.46 17.50 7.80
C LEU A 82 4.65 16.53 8.97
N ALA A 83 4.64 15.21 8.73
CA ALA A 83 4.82 14.20 9.77
C ALA A 83 6.24 14.19 10.36
N ASP A 84 7.26 14.46 9.54
CA ASP A 84 8.62 14.69 10.03
C ASP A 84 8.72 15.95 10.90
N LYS A 85 7.97 17.01 10.55
CA LYS A 85 8.02 18.31 11.25
C LYS A 85 7.15 18.38 12.52
N PHE A 86 5.91 17.90 12.45
CA PHE A 86 4.87 18.13 13.45
C PHE A 86 4.57 16.91 14.33
N GLY A 87 5.01 15.72 13.91
CA GLY A 87 4.80 14.47 14.62
C GLY A 87 4.03 13.45 13.78
N ARG A 88 4.34 12.17 13.99
CA ARG A 88 3.74 11.03 13.29
C ARG A 88 2.26 10.92 13.62
N VAL A 89 1.92 10.80 14.90
CA VAL A 89 0.55 10.56 15.36
C VAL A 89 -0.35 11.73 15.02
N ARG A 90 0.17 12.96 15.18
CA ARG A 90 -0.58 14.18 14.89
C ARG A 90 -0.97 14.26 13.41
N VAL A 91 -0.01 14.04 12.51
CA VAL A 91 -0.26 14.17 11.08
C VAL A 91 -1.03 12.97 10.54
N PHE A 92 -0.80 11.77 11.07
CA PHE A 92 -1.66 10.60 10.83
C PHE A 92 -3.13 10.90 11.17
N SER A 93 -3.39 11.64 12.25
CA SER A 93 -4.77 12.04 12.58
C SER A 93 -5.36 13.03 11.58
N TRP A 94 -4.55 13.94 11.04
CA TRP A 94 -5.00 14.91 10.03
C TRP A 94 -5.35 14.24 8.71
N THR A 95 -4.52 13.29 8.26
CA THR A 95 -4.76 12.53 7.03
C THR A 95 -6.06 11.74 7.13
N ILE A 96 -6.32 11.07 8.26
CA ILE A 96 -7.58 10.34 8.50
C ILE A 96 -8.78 11.27 8.41
N LEU A 97 -8.74 12.43 9.08
CA LEU A 97 -9.85 13.38 9.05
C LEU A 97 -10.11 13.92 7.65
N ILE A 98 -9.05 14.26 6.91
CA ILE A 98 -9.16 14.83 5.57
C ILE A 98 -9.78 13.80 4.63
N PHE A 99 -9.23 12.59 4.53
CA PHE A 99 -9.83 11.61 3.62
C PHE A 99 -11.25 11.24 4.05
N SER A 100 -11.50 11.01 5.35
CA SER A 100 -12.83 10.61 5.82
C SER A 100 -13.89 11.68 5.54
N LEU A 101 -13.56 12.95 5.74
CA LEU A 101 -14.45 14.07 5.45
C LEU A 101 -14.77 14.14 3.96
N PHE A 102 -13.76 14.14 3.09
CA PHE A 102 -13.98 14.32 1.66
C PHE A 102 -14.60 13.07 1.00
N THR A 103 -14.29 11.87 1.49
CA THR A 103 -15.03 10.65 1.12
C THR A 103 -16.50 10.76 1.53
N GLY A 104 -16.79 11.24 2.74
CA GLY A 104 -18.16 11.51 3.16
C GLY A 104 -18.88 12.52 2.29
N LEU A 105 -18.21 13.62 1.91
CA LEU A 105 -18.77 14.65 1.03
C LEU A 105 -19.08 14.12 -0.37
N CYS A 106 -18.41 13.06 -0.83
CA CYS A 106 -18.77 12.36 -2.07
C CYS A 106 -20.20 11.79 -2.03
N ALA A 107 -20.72 11.44 -0.85
CA ALA A 107 -22.08 10.94 -0.70
C ALA A 107 -23.14 11.99 -1.08
N ILE A 108 -22.85 13.27 -0.88
CA ILE A 108 -23.79 14.38 -1.10
C ILE A 108 -23.42 15.25 -2.32
N SER A 109 -22.45 14.81 -3.13
CA SER A 109 -22.02 15.57 -4.32
C SER A 109 -23.17 15.77 -5.32
N PRO A 110 -23.50 17.01 -5.73
CA PRO A 110 -24.63 17.25 -6.63
C PRO A 110 -24.31 16.91 -8.09
N ASN A 111 -23.04 16.99 -8.48
CA ASN A 111 -22.58 16.81 -9.86
C ASN A 111 -21.18 16.17 -9.90
N TYR A 112 -20.78 15.78 -11.11
CA TYR A 112 -19.49 15.14 -11.39
C TYR A 112 -18.30 15.99 -10.94
N GLU A 113 -18.29 17.30 -11.23
CA GLU A 113 -17.17 18.18 -10.87
C GLU A 113 -16.92 18.26 -9.37
N SER A 114 -18.00 18.40 -8.58
CA SER A 114 -17.89 18.39 -7.12
C SER A 114 -17.37 17.04 -6.62
N PHE A 115 -17.86 15.94 -7.20
CA PHE A 115 -17.39 14.60 -6.86
C PHE A 115 -15.90 14.42 -7.20
N LEU A 116 -15.44 14.90 -8.36
CA LEU A 116 -14.05 14.88 -8.80
C LEU A 116 -13.13 15.67 -7.84
N ILE A 117 -13.54 16.86 -7.43
CA ILE A 117 -12.79 17.67 -6.45
C ILE A 117 -12.71 16.94 -5.10
N PHE A 118 -13.82 16.40 -4.61
CA PHE A 118 -13.82 15.64 -3.36
C PHE A 118 -12.94 14.39 -3.44
N ARG A 119 -12.88 13.72 -4.60
CA ARG A 119 -11.97 12.60 -4.85
C ARG A 119 -10.50 12.98 -4.84
N PHE A 120 -10.17 14.12 -5.45
CA PHE A 120 -8.81 14.64 -5.38
C PHE A 120 -8.41 14.95 -3.93
N LEU A 121 -9.30 15.59 -3.16
CA LEU A 121 -9.05 15.95 -1.76
C LEU A 121 -9.04 14.73 -0.82
N SER A 122 -9.86 13.71 -1.06
CA SER A 122 -9.79 12.45 -0.31
C SER A 122 -8.46 11.75 -0.60
N GLY A 123 -8.07 11.69 -1.88
CA GLY A 123 -6.75 11.22 -2.31
C GLY A 123 -5.61 11.92 -1.58
N LEU A 124 -5.68 13.25 -1.41
CA LEU A 124 -4.69 14.02 -0.65
C LEU A 124 -4.51 13.49 0.78
N GLY A 125 -5.59 13.16 1.47
CA GLY A 125 -5.52 12.54 2.80
C GLY A 125 -4.93 11.12 2.75
N LEU A 126 -5.39 10.27 1.83
CA LEU A 126 -4.93 8.89 1.66
C LEU A 126 -3.41 8.79 1.42
N GLY A 127 -2.84 9.78 0.72
CA GLY A 127 -1.42 9.81 0.41
C GLY A 127 -0.50 9.73 1.63
N GLY A 128 -0.91 10.25 2.79
CA GLY A 128 -0.10 10.22 4.00
C GLY A 128 -0.25 8.96 4.87
N GLU A 129 -1.32 8.18 4.68
CA GLU A 129 -1.69 7.09 5.59
C GLU A 129 -0.66 5.96 5.61
N PHE A 130 -0.28 5.45 4.43
CA PHE A 130 0.63 4.32 4.32
C PHE A 130 1.98 4.62 4.97
N GLY A 131 2.64 5.71 4.56
CA GLY A 131 4.00 5.98 5.01
C GLY A 131 4.05 6.42 6.47
N ILE A 132 3.08 7.20 6.97
CA ILE A 132 3.09 7.56 8.40
C ILE A 132 2.79 6.32 9.26
N GLY A 133 1.83 5.49 8.85
CA GLY A 133 1.47 4.27 9.55
C GLY A 133 2.62 3.25 9.59
N MET A 134 3.32 3.06 8.47
CA MET A 134 4.51 2.20 8.39
C MET A 134 5.65 2.74 9.26
N THR A 135 5.88 4.05 9.27
CA THR A 135 6.90 4.70 10.10
C THR A 135 6.61 4.52 11.59
N LEU A 136 5.36 4.71 12.02
CA LEU A 136 4.94 4.49 13.42
C LEU A 136 5.27 3.08 13.90
N VAL A 137 5.03 2.08 13.05
CA VAL A 137 5.27 0.67 13.39
C VAL A 137 6.76 0.34 13.31
N SER A 138 7.46 0.83 12.29
CA SER A 138 8.87 0.54 12.10
C SER A 138 9.77 1.13 13.19
N GLU A 139 9.39 2.31 13.72
CA GLU A 139 10.05 3.01 14.84
C GLU A 139 9.70 2.43 16.21
N SER A 140 8.55 1.77 16.36
CA SER A 140 8.12 1.19 17.65
C SER A 140 8.49 -0.29 17.83
N TRP A 141 8.81 -1.01 16.75
CA TRP A 141 9.10 -2.44 16.78
C TRP A 141 10.60 -2.77 16.62
N PRO A 142 11.08 -3.83 17.29
CA PRO A 142 12.50 -4.20 17.23
C PRO A 142 12.89 -4.72 15.85
N LYS A 143 14.16 -4.50 15.48
CA LYS A 143 14.76 -4.82 14.17
C LYS A 143 14.52 -6.24 13.62
N HIS A 144 14.25 -7.22 14.50
CA HIS A 144 14.06 -8.64 14.15
C HIS A 144 12.59 -9.07 14.01
N LYS A 145 11.63 -8.18 14.35
CA LYS A 145 10.19 -8.37 14.14
C LYS A 145 9.58 -7.26 13.26
N ARG A 146 10.40 -6.32 12.81
CA ARG A 146 9.97 -5.10 12.10
C ARG A 146 9.25 -5.45 10.79
N SER A 147 9.80 -6.40 10.01
CA SER A 147 9.16 -6.82 8.77
C SER A 147 7.84 -7.54 9.04
N ARG A 148 7.77 -8.41 10.05
CA ARG A 148 6.48 -9.03 10.45
C ARG A 148 5.44 -8.01 10.90
N ALA A 149 5.83 -6.99 11.66
CA ALA A 149 4.90 -5.96 12.13
C ALA A 149 4.36 -5.11 10.96
N THR A 150 5.24 -4.68 10.05
CA THR A 150 4.85 -3.93 8.84
C THR A 150 4.03 -4.79 7.86
N SER A 151 4.23 -6.11 7.82
CA SER A 151 3.33 -7.04 7.13
C SER A 151 1.90 -7.05 7.67
N ILE A 152 1.72 -6.99 9.00
CA ILE A 152 0.39 -6.93 9.60
C ILE A 152 -0.30 -5.59 9.27
N VAL A 153 0.47 -4.49 9.13
CA VAL A 153 -0.07 -3.24 8.59
C VAL A 153 -0.54 -3.44 7.15
N ALA A 154 0.30 -4.02 6.28
CA ALA A 154 -0.01 -4.23 4.87
C ALA A 154 -1.27 -5.10 4.65
N LEU A 155 -1.54 -6.06 5.53
CA LEU A 155 -2.79 -6.83 5.52
C LEU A 155 -4.04 -5.96 5.69
N GLY A 156 -3.92 -4.83 6.38
CA GLY A 156 -5.03 -3.88 6.56
C GLY A 156 -5.71 -3.56 5.23
N PHE A 157 -4.94 -3.25 4.19
CA PHE A 157 -5.49 -2.93 2.86
C PHE A 157 -6.34 -4.05 2.27
N GLN A 158 -5.94 -5.32 2.45
CA GLN A 158 -6.74 -6.47 1.99
C GLN A 158 -8.06 -6.59 2.75
N VAL A 159 -8.02 -6.35 4.07
CA VAL A 159 -9.24 -6.26 4.89
C VAL A 159 -10.14 -5.11 4.40
N GLY A 160 -9.55 -3.96 4.06
CA GLY A 160 -10.23 -2.81 3.49
C GLY A 160 -11.00 -3.12 2.21
N ILE A 161 -10.37 -3.82 1.27
CA ILE A 161 -11.00 -4.25 0.01
C ILE A 161 -12.23 -5.12 0.27
N ILE A 162 -12.13 -6.07 1.20
CA ILE A 162 -13.25 -6.95 1.58
C ILE A 162 -14.37 -6.11 2.21
N LEU A 163 -14.03 -5.22 3.13
CA LEU A 163 -15.01 -4.33 3.78
C LEU A 163 -15.70 -3.41 2.77
N ALA A 164 -15.01 -2.91 1.74
CA ALA A 164 -15.62 -2.14 0.67
C ALA A 164 -16.65 -2.95 -0.11
N ALA A 165 -16.31 -4.18 -0.52
CA ALA A 165 -17.24 -5.06 -1.23
C ALA A 165 -18.50 -5.35 -0.39
N LEU A 166 -18.33 -5.65 0.90
CA LEU A 166 -19.46 -5.86 1.81
C LEU A 166 -20.29 -4.59 2.00
N THR A 167 -19.64 -3.43 2.14
CA THR A 167 -20.31 -2.13 2.28
C THR A 167 -21.16 -1.83 1.05
N VAL A 168 -20.63 -2.01 -0.16
CA VAL A 168 -21.39 -1.75 -1.38
C VAL A 168 -22.51 -2.77 -1.57
N ASN A 169 -22.28 -4.05 -1.29
CA ASN A 169 -23.30 -5.07 -1.47
C ASN A 169 -24.48 -4.92 -0.48
N PHE A 170 -24.21 -4.67 0.80
CA PHE A 170 -25.28 -4.56 1.80
C PHE A 170 -25.90 -3.16 1.91
N ILE A 171 -25.14 -2.11 1.60
CA ILE A 171 -25.59 -0.72 1.78
C ILE A 171 -25.76 -0.04 0.42
N GLY A 172 -24.74 -0.14 -0.45
CA GLY A 172 -24.72 0.54 -1.75
C GLY A 172 -25.80 0.05 -2.73
N GLU A 173 -26.05 -1.26 -2.81
CA GLU A 173 -27.08 -1.82 -3.71
C GLU A 173 -28.50 -1.58 -3.18
N VAL A 174 -28.69 -1.62 -1.86
CA VAL A 174 -30.01 -1.48 -1.21
C VAL A 174 -30.45 -0.01 -1.11
N HIS A 175 -29.53 0.87 -0.70
CA HIS A 175 -29.83 2.28 -0.41
C HIS A 175 -29.27 3.26 -1.43
N GLY A 176 -28.44 2.77 -2.37
CA GLY A 176 -27.75 3.58 -3.38
C GLY A 176 -26.29 3.85 -3.03
N TRP A 177 -25.46 3.99 -4.06
CA TRP A 177 -23.99 4.12 -3.96
C TRP A 177 -23.54 5.26 -3.03
N ARG A 178 -24.34 6.32 -2.89
CA ARG A 178 -24.06 7.45 -2.00
C ARG A 178 -23.89 7.02 -0.54
N TRP A 179 -24.64 6.04 -0.08
CA TRP A 179 -24.53 5.54 1.30
C TRP A 179 -23.23 4.77 1.53
N ALA A 180 -22.67 4.11 0.50
CA ALA A 180 -21.35 3.51 0.61
C ALA A 180 -20.27 4.59 0.87
N PHE A 181 -20.37 5.76 0.26
CA PHE A 181 -19.49 6.91 0.55
C PHE A 181 -19.77 7.56 1.91
N ALA A 182 -21.02 7.60 2.35
CA ALA A 182 -21.36 8.15 3.66
C ALA A 182 -20.68 7.37 4.79
N MET A 183 -20.52 6.06 4.63
CA MET A 183 -19.75 5.21 5.55
C MET A 183 -18.27 5.59 5.64
N GLY A 184 -17.75 6.29 4.62
CA GLY A 184 -16.40 6.87 4.64
C GLY A 184 -16.19 7.97 5.68
N VAL A 185 -17.24 8.46 6.35
CA VAL A 185 -17.12 9.38 7.50
C VAL A 185 -16.76 8.65 8.80
N LEU A 186 -17.16 7.38 8.94
CA LEU A 186 -16.92 6.57 10.15
C LEU A 186 -15.48 6.54 10.62
N PRO A 187 -14.44 6.53 9.76
CA PRO A 187 -13.07 6.52 10.21
C PRO A 187 -12.66 7.82 10.93
N ALA A 188 -13.38 8.92 10.74
CA ALA A 188 -13.18 10.13 11.56
C ALA A 188 -13.45 9.87 13.05
N LEU A 189 -14.35 8.94 13.39
CA LEU A 189 -14.61 8.53 14.79
C LEU A 189 -13.39 7.81 15.39
N PHE A 190 -12.61 7.11 14.57
CA PHE A 190 -11.39 6.43 14.98
C PHE A 190 -10.28 7.40 15.43
N VAL A 191 -10.30 8.64 14.90
CA VAL A 191 -9.28 9.65 15.20
C VAL A 191 -9.25 10.04 16.68
N ALA A 192 -10.40 10.10 17.33
CA ALA A 192 -10.45 10.39 18.76
C ALA A 192 -9.73 9.33 19.59
N TRP A 193 -9.83 8.06 19.19
CA TRP A 193 -9.12 6.95 19.81
C TRP A 193 -7.62 7.00 19.53
N THR A 194 -7.20 7.22 18.28
CA THR A 194 -5.78 7.30 17.92
C THR A 194 -5.08 8.44 18.67
N ARG A 195 -5.69 9.63 18.73
CA ARG A 195 -5.10 10.80 19.43
C ARG A 195 -5.00 10.63 20.94
N LYS A 196 -5.94 9.96 21.58
CA LYS A 196 -5.90 9.71 23.03
C LYS A 196 -5.01 8.52 23.39
N GLY A 197 -4.88 7.56 22.49
CA GLY A 197 -4.24 6.27 22.74
C GLY A 197 -2.78 6.16 22.33
N LEU A 198 -2.34 6.94 21.34
CA LEU A 198 -1.00 6.89 20.76
C LEU A 198 -0.14 8.07 21.21
N LYS A 199 1.10 7.77 21.60
CA LYS A 199 2.15 8.76 21.85
C LYS A 199 3.05 8.84 20.61
N GLU A 200 3.70 9.98 20.42
CA GLU A 200 4.74 10.10 19.38
C GLU A 200 5.91 9.16 19.70
N PRO A 201 6.54 8.49 18.71
CA PRO A 201 7.69 7.62 18.93
C PRO A 201 8.83 8.32 19.67
N GLU A 202 9.46 7.64 20.63
CA GLU A 202 10.56 8.19 21.44
C GLU A 202 11.73 8.67 20.58
N ILE A 203 12.08 7.91 19.55
CA ILE A 203 13.15 8.24 18.60
C ILE A 203 12.88 9.60 17.92
N TRP A 204 11.63 9.86 17.52
CA TRP A 204 11.24 11.15 16.95
C TRP A 204 11.24 12.27 17.99
N GLN A 205 10.74 12.01 19.21
CA GLN A 205 10.72 13.01 20.28
C GLN A 205 12.12 13.50 20.65
N ASN A 206 13.09 12.58 20.74
CA ASN A 206 14.48 12.88 21.08
C ASN A 206 15.19 13.75 20.02
N LEU A 207 14.77 13.66 18.76
CA LEU A 207 15.39 14.34 17.62
C LEU A 207 14.63 15.58 17.15
N LYS A 208 13.47 15.87 17.73
CA LYS A 208 12.56 16.94 17.28
C LYS A 208 13.20 18.32 17.36
N ASP A 209 13.86 18.64 18.47
CA ASP A 209 14.45 19.97 18.67
C ASP A 209 15.67 20.22 17.78
N GLN A 210 16.39 19.15 17.42
CA GLN A 210 17.54 19.23 16.51
C GLN A 210 17.13 19.41 15.03
N ASN A 211 15.88 19.11 14.67
CA ASN A 211 15.42 19.04 13.28
C ASN A 211 14.32 20.05 12.88
N LYS A 212 13.97 21.00 13.77
CA LYS A 212 12.86 21.96 13.59
C LYS A 212 12.78 22.70 12.22
N ASN A 213 13.92 22.96 11.56
CA ASN A 213 14.00 23.83 10.38
C ASN A 213 14.53 23.18 9.09
N LYS A 214 14.71 21.86 9.03
CA LYS A 214 15.28 21.20 7.84
C LYS A 214 14.18 20.55 6.99
N ILE A 215 14.17 20.86 5.68
CA ILE A 215 13.30 20.17 4.73
C ILE A 215 13.79 18.73 4.57
N ALA A 216 12.94 17.78 4.92
CA ALA A 216 13.24 16.34 4.90
C ALA A 216 13.53 15.80 3.49
N ILE A 217 12.86 16.33 2.46
CA ILE A 217 12.96 15.83 1.07
C ILE A 217 14.40 15.88 0.53
N GLY A 218 15.16 16.94 0.82
CA GLY A 218 16.54 17.06 0.32
C GLY A 218 17.47 15.94 0.79
N LYS A 219 17.12 15.25 1.89
CA LYS A 219 17.93 14.14 2.42
C LYS A 219 17.84 12.87 1.57
N LEU A 220 16.74 12.68 0.83
CA LEU A 220 16.57 11.55 -0.09
C LEU A 220 17.53 11.63 -1.28
N PHE A 221 18.10 12.80 -1.54
CA PHE A 221 18.97 13.07 -2.69
C PHE A 221 20.35 13.63 -2.28
N LYS A 222 20.71 13.49 -1.00
CA LYS A 222 21.92 14.12 -0.42
C LYS A 222 23.22 13.61 -1.03
N THR A 223 23.29 12.33 -1.37
CA THR A 223 24.48 11.72 -1.96
C THR A 223 24.07 10.84 -3.14
N PRO A 224 24.96 10.62 -4.14
CA PRO A 224 24.66 9.76 -5.29
C PRO A 224 24.17 8.36 -4.89
N ARG A 225 24.72 7.81 -3.80
CA ARG A 225 24.29 6.50 -3.27
C ARG A 225 22.87 6.52 -2.70
N ILE A 226 22.52 7.53 -1.89
CA ILE A 226 21.16 7.64 -1.33
C ILE A 226 20.16 7.92 -2.46
N THR A 227 20.51 8.77 -3.42
CA THR A 227 19.70 9.01 -4.62
C THR A 227 19.45 7.74 -5.41
N ALA A 228 20.50 6.94 -5.67
CA ALA A 228 20.36 5.64 -6.34
C ALA A 228 19.41 4.71 -5.60
N THR A 229 19.53 4.63 -4.27
CA THR A 229 18.62 3.84 -3.43
C THR A 229 17.18 4.37 -3.47
N THR A 230 16.97 5.69 -3.41
CA THR A 230 15.64 6.32 -3.55
C THR A 230 15.01 5.98 -4.91
N ILE A 231 15.77 6.06 -5.99
CA ILE A 231 15.31 5.69 -7.34
C ILE A 231 14.97 4.19 -7.39
N GLY A 232 15.85 3.33 -6.88
CA GLY A 232 15.63 1.88 -6.85
C GLY A 232 14.38 1.50 -6.06
N LEU A 233 14.16 2.10 -4.89
CA LEU A 233 12.97 1.86 -4.06
C LEU A 233 11.70 2.43 -4.70
N THR A 234 11.81 3.54 -5.44
CA THR A 234 10.68 4.09 -6.20
C THR A 234 10.28 3.17 -7.34
N ILE A 235 11.25 2.61 -8.08
CA ILE A 235 11.00 1.58 -9.11
C ILE A 235 10.34 0.35 -8.46
N ALA A 236 10.85 -0.11 -7.32
CA ALA A 236 10.26 -1.25 -6.60
C ALA A 236 8.80 -0.99 -6.20
N CYS A 237 8.51 0.18 -5.60
CA CYS A 237 7.14 0.55 -5.24
C CYS A 237 6.23 0.73 -6.46
N ALA A 238 6.75 1.26 -7.56
CA ALA A 238 6.01 1.37 -8.83
C ALA A 238 5.62 0.00 -9.37
N VAL A 239 6.59 -0.93 -9.45
CA VAL A 239 6.35 -2.29 -9.93
C VAL A 239 5.39 -3.04 -9.01
N GLN A 240 5.51 -2.86 -7.69
CA GLN A 240 4.60 -3.44 -6.71
C GLN A 240 3.15 -2.99 -6.90
N ASN A 241 2.92 -1.68 -7.01
CA ASN A 241 1.59 -1.14 -7.25
C ASN A 241 1.09 -1.53 -8.64
N PHE A 242 1.96 -1.50 -9.65
CA PHE A 242 1.62 -1.88 -11.02
C PHE A 242 1.17 -3.35 -11.10
N GLY A 243 1.87 -4.24 -10.40
CA GLY A 243 1.52 -5.64 -10.24
C GLY A 243 0.17 -5.86 -9.57
N PHE A 244 -0.05 -5.19 -8.43
CA PHE A 244 -1.30 -5.31 -7.69
C PHE A 244 -2.51 -4.85 -8.53
N TYR A 245 -2.47 -3.62 -9.06
CA TYR A 245 -3.56 -3.09 -9.87
C TYR A 245 -3.69 -3.80 -11.21
N GLY A 246 -2.57 -4.16 -11.83
CA GLY A 246 -2.51 -4.94 -13.07
C GLY A 246 -3.29 -6.25 -12.93
N LEU A 247 -3.03 -7.00 -11.85
CA LEU A 247 -3.77 -8.23 -11.57
C LEU A 247 -5.22 -7.95 -11.15
N MET A 248 -5.46 -7.13 -10.14
CA MET A 248 -6.80 -6.98 -9.56
C MET A 248 -7.80 -6.33 -10.50
N VAL A 249 -7.35 -5.48 -11.43
CA VAL A 249 -8.24 -4.79 -12.37
C VAL A 249 -8.41 -5.60 -13.66
N TRP A 250 -7.31 -6.05 -14.27
CA TRP A 250 -7.36 -6.61 -15.62
C TRP A 250 -7.63 -8.11 -15.66
N MET A 251 -7.24 -8.87 -14.62
CA MET A 251 -7.50 -10.31 -14.61
C MET A 251 -8.98 -10.67 -14.58
N PRO A 252 -9.81 -10.04 -13.72
CA PRO A 252 -11.26 -10.20 -13.77
C PRO A 252 -11.85 -9.95 -15.16
N ASN A 253 -11.36 -8.90 -15.82
CA ASN A 253 -11.81 -8.52 -17.16
C ASN A 253 -11.41 -9.58 -18.18
N MET A 254 -10.13 -9.97 -18.24
CA MET A 254 -9.60 -10.98 -19.16
C MET A 254 -10.38 -12.31 -19.08
N ILE A 255 -10.68 -12.78 -17.86
CA ILE A 255 -11.47 -14.00 -17.64
C ILE A 255 -12.88 -13.86 -18.24
N ALA A 256 -13.52 -12.72 -18.04
CA ALA A 256 -14.89 -12.49 -18.49
C ALA A 256 -14.99 -12.19 -19.99
N THR A 257 -14.03 -11.45 -20.57
CA THR A 257 -14.12 -10.89 -21.92
C THR A 257 -13.29 -11.64 -22.95
N GLU A 258 -12.04 -12.01 -22.64
CA GLU A 258 -11.16 -12.75 -23.57
C GLU A 258 -11.44 -14.25 -23.50
N LEU A 259 -11.44 -14.82 -22.29
CA LEU A 259 -11.69 -16.25 -22.09
C LEU A 259 -13.17 -16.60 -22.16
N LYS A 260 -14.06 -15.59 -22.14
CA LYS A 260 -15.53 -15.72 -22.19
C LYS A 260 -16.07 -16.70 -21.14
N LEU A 261 -15.43 -16.75 -19.97
CA LEU A 261 -15.83 -17.61 -18.87
C LEU A 261 -16.96 -16.97 -18.04
N PRO A 262 -17.81 -17.78 -17.37
CA PRO A 262 -18.92 -17.27 -16.56
C PRO A 262 -18.46 -16.25 -15.50
N PHE A 263 -19.23 -15.17 -15.28
CA PHE A 263 -18.87 -14.12 -14.32
C PHE A 263 -18.55 -14.64 -12.89
N LYS A 264 -19.23 -15.71 -12.44
CA LYS A 264 -18.93 -16.35 -11.14
C LYS A 264 -17.46 -16.76 -11.00
N ASN A 265 -16.81 -17.12 -12.11
CA ASN A 265 -15.41 -17.55 -12.15
C ASN A 265 -14.46 -16.41 -11.78
N THR A 266 -14.75 -15.19 -12.22
CA THR A 266 -14.03 -13.98 -11.85
C THR A 266 -14.07 -13.73 -10.34
N MET A 267 -15.22 -13.95 -9.71
CA MET A 267 -15.36 -13.82 -8.25
C MET A 267 -14.50 -14.86 -7.50
N PHE A 268 -14.56 -16.14 -7.92
CA PHE A 268 -13.73 -17.20 -7.32
C PHE A 268 -12.23 -16.92 -7.50
N TRP A 269 -11.85 -16.41 -8.67
CA TRP A 269 -10.48 -16.00 -8.94
C TRP A 269 -10.02 -14.89 -7.99
N THR A 270 -10.79 -13.80 -7.87
CA THR A 270 -10.45 -12.68 -6.98
C THR A 270 -10.29 -13.14 -5.54
N ILE A 271 -11.20 -13.96 -5.02
CA ILE A 271 -11.12 -14.51 -3.66
C ILE A 271 -9.85 -15.34 -3.48
N SER A 272 -9.58 -16.28 -4.40
CA SER A 272 -8.39 -17.14 -4.39
C SER A 272 -7.11 -16.31 -4.38
N THR A 273 -7.02 -15.31 -5.27
CA THR A 273 -5.86 -14.42 -5.37
C THR A 273 -5.70 -13.57 -4.12
N THR A 274 -6.76 -13.00 -3.55
CA THR A 274 -6.69 -12.20 -2.31
C THR A 274 -6.23 -13.03 -1.11
N ILE A 275 -6.63 -14.30 -1.01
CA ILE A 275 -6.11 -15.23 0.01
C ILE A 275 -4.61 -15.43 -0.21
N GLY A 276 -4.20 -15.70 -1.46
CA GLY A 276 -2.78 -15.81 -1.83
C GLY A 276 -1.97 -14.58 -1.44
N MET A 277 -2.45 -13.38 -1.79
CA MET A 277 -1.84 -12.10 -1.43
C MET A 277 -1.68 -11.96 0.09
N SER A 278 -2.72 -12.28 0.85
CA SER A 278 -2.71 -12.15 2.31
C SER A 278 -1.70 -13.08 2.96
N LEU A 279 -1.66 -14.35 2.54
CA LEU A 279 -0.67 -15.32 3.00
C LEU A 279 0.75 -14.91 2.59
N GLY A 280 0.92 -14.40 1.38
CA GLY A 280 2.17 -13.85 0.86
C GLY A 280 2.71 -12.74 1.74
N ILE A 281 1.85 -11.78 2.12
CA ILE A 281 2.24 -10.63 2.95
C ILE A 281 2.80 -11.08 4.30
N LEU A 282 2.14 -12.05 4.95
CA LEU A 282 2.56 -12.58 6.24
C LEU A 282 3.89 -13.36 6.15
N ILE A 283 3.99 -14.25 5.17
CA ILE A 283 5.17 -15.10 5.00
C ILE A 283 6.37 -14.25 4.56
N PHE A 284 6.17 -13.25 3.70
CA PHE A 284 7.23 -12.37 3.25
C PHE A 284 7.87 -11.59 4.40
N GLY A 285 7.07 -11.05 5.32
CA GLY A 285 7.59 -10.38 6.52
C GLY A 285 8.47 -11.30 7.37
N TRP A 286 8.05 -12.55 7.55
CA TRP A 286 8.85 -13.56 8.24
C TRP A 286 10.14 -13.90 7.50
N LEU A 287 10.10 -14.02 6.17
CA LEU A 287 11.27 -14.29 5.33
C LEU A 287 12.28 -13.14 5.38
N CYS A 288 11.83 -11.87 5.34
CA CYS A 288 12.71 -10.71 5.44
C CYS A 288 13.44 -10.63 6.79
N ASP A 289 12.76 -11.00 7.88
CA ASP A 289 13.37 -11.07 9.21
C ASP A 289 14.37 -12.24 9.29
N LYS A 290 14.05 -13.40 8.69
CA LYS A 290 14.89 -14.61 8.76
C LYS A 290 16.09 -14.59 7.82
N PHE A 291 15.90 -14.27 6.55
CA PHE A 291 16.92 -14.41 5.50
C PHE A 291 17.59 -13.08 5.16
N GLY A 292 16.85 -11.97 5.19
CA GLY A 292 17.32 -10.63 4.84
C GLY A 292 16.34 -9.94 3.90
N ARG A 293 16.43 -8.62 3.77
CA ARG A 293 15.41 -7.87 3.02
C ARG A 293 15.65 -8.08 1.52
N ARG A 294 16.86 -7.79 1.04
CA ARG A 294 17.23 -7.86 -0.37
C ARG A 294 17.07 -9.25 -1.01
N PRO A 295 17.55 -10.37 -0.43
CA PRO A 295 17.38 -11.68 -1.05
C PRO A 295 15.91 -12.09 -1.09
N SER A 296 15.12 -11.77 -0.06
CA SER A 296 13.68 -12.06 -0.07
C SER A 296 12.96 -11.33 -1.20
N TYR A 297 13.23 -10.03 -1.40
CA TYR A 297 12.67 -9.28 -2.54
C TYR A 297 13.11 -9.87 -3.87
N ILE A 298 14.41 -10.12 -4.09
CA ILE A 298 14.91 -10.66 -5.36
C ILE A 298 14.23 -12.01 -5.69
N ILE A 299 14.12 -12.91 -4.71
CA ILE A 299 13.46 -14.21 -4.90
C ILE A 299 11.99 -14.03 -5.30
N PHE A 300 11.25 -13.19 -4.58
CA PHE A 300 9.83 -12.95 -4.87
C PHE A 300 9.63 -12.28 -6.23
N LEU A 301 10.49 -11.34 -6.61
CA LEU A 301 10.44 -10.66 -7.92
C LEU A 301 10.72 -11.63 -9.07
N LEU A 302 11.74 -12.49 -8.94
CA LEU A 302 12.08 -13.48 -9.97
C LEU A 302 10.97 -14.53 -10.12
N ILE A 303 10.43 -15.03 -9.00
CA ILE A 303 9.30 -15.97 -9.04
C ILE A 303 8.06 -15.29 -9.64
N SER A 304 7.76 -14.04 -9.26
CA SER A 304 6.66 -13.28 -9.85
C SER A 304 6.78 -13.15 -11.36
N ALA A 305 7.97 -12.82 -11.86
CA ALA A 305 8.24 -12.70 -13.30
C ALA A 305 7.96 -14.03 -14.04
N ILE A 306 8.46 -15.15 -13.50
CA ILE A 306 8.27 -16.48 -14.05
C ILE A 306 6.80 -16.89 -14.00
N SER A 307 6.16 -16.76 -12.83
CA SER A 307 4.77 -17.16 -12.62
C SER A 307 3.82 -16.39 -13.53
N ILE A 308 3.99 -15.07 -13.67
CA ILE A 308 3.20 -14.23 -14.58
C ILE A 308 3.36 -14.70 -16.02
N TRP A 309 4.58 -14.94 -16.48
CA TRP A 309 4.83 -15.40 -17.83
C TRP A 309 4.08 -16.70 -18.13
N PHE A 310 4.21 -17.72 -17.27
CA PHE A 310 3.51 -19.00 -17.45
C PHE A 310 2.00 -18.88 -17.39
N TYR A 311 1.50 -18.01 -16.52
CA TYR A 311 0.09 -17.89 -16.23
C TYR A 311 -0.72 -17.32 -17.40
N PHE A 312 -0.15 -16.38 -18.16
CA PHE A 312 -0.80 -15.84 -19.35
C PHE A 312 -0.82 -16.79 -20.56
N HIS A 313 -0.20 -17.97 -20.44
CA HIS A 313 -0.33 -19.04 -21.43
C HIS A 313 -1.40 -20.08 -21.04
N GLN A 314 -2.12 -19.87 -19.94
CA GLN A 314 -3.15 -20.79 -19.45
C GLN A 314 -4.56 -20.32 -19.82
N THR A 315 -5.41 -21.27 -20.19
CA THR A 315 -6.83 -21.02 -20.49
C THR A 315 -7.79 -21.83 -19.62
N ASP A 316 -7.28 -22.83 -18.89
CA ASP A 316 -8.06 -23.65 -17.98
C ASP A 316 -8.43 -22.89 -16.70
N MET A 317 -9.71 -22.89 -16.34
CA MET A 317 -10.20 -22.11 -15.19
C MET A 317 -9.61 -22.58 -13.86
N LEU A 318 -9.50 -23.90 -13.65
CA LEU A 318 -9.00 -24.43 -12.39
C LEU A 318 -7.54 -24.04 -12.20
N VAL A 319 -6.75 -24.10 -13.28
CA VAL A 319 -5.36 -23.60 -13.30
C VAL A 319 -5.33 -22.11 -12.99
N LEU A 320 -6.18 -21.29 -13.61
CA LEU A 320 -6.23 -19.84 -13.36
C LEU A 320 -6.59 -19.49 -11.91
N ILE A 321 -7.51 -20.23 -11.28
CA ILE A 321 -7.87 -20.01 -9.86
C ILE A 321 -6.70 -20.39 -8.95
N LEU A 322 -6.14 -21.59 -9.12
CA LEU A 322 -5.08 -22.10 -8.26
C LEU A 322 -3.80 -21.28 -8.42
N PHE A 323 -3.34 -21.06 -9.65
CA PHE A 323 -2.17 -20.23 -9.90
C PHE A 323 -2.44 -18.74 -9.63
N GLY A 324 -3.69 -18.30 -9.68
CA GLY A 324 -4.09 -16.96 -9.26
C GLY A 324 -3.71 -16.68 -7.80
N SER A 325 -3.86 -17.67 -6.91
CA SER A 325 -3.39 -17.56 -5.52
C SER A 325 -1.86 -17.49 -5.42
N VAL A 326 -1.16 -18.31 -6.20
CA VAL A 326 0.32 -18.36 -6.23
C VAL A 326 0.89 -17.04 -6.73
N ILE A 327 0.32 -16.48 -7.80
CA ILE A 327 0.71 -15.16 -8.30
C ILE A 327 0.40 -14.10 -7.25
N GLY A 328 -0.80 -14.09 -6.67
CA GLY A 328 -1.15 -13.16 -5.60
C GLY A 328 -0.13 -13.18 -4.47
N PHE A 329 0.28 -14.38 -4.06
CA PHE A 329 1.28 -14.60 -3.03
C PHE A 329 2.62 -13.94 -3.33
N PHE A 330 3.18 -14.15 -4.52
CA PHE A 330 4.49 -13.60 -4.87
C PHE A 330 4.44 -12.12 -5.27
N VAL A 331 3.43 -11.73 -6.05
CA VAL A 331 3.26 -10.36 -6.56
C VAL A 331 2.97 -9.38 -5.43
N ASN A 332 2.02 -9.70 -4.56
CA ASN A 332 1.61 -8.77 -3.51
C ASN A 332 2.25 -9.08 -2.15
N GLY A 333 2.83 -10.26 -1.96
CA GLY A 333 3.45 -10.62 -0.68
C GLY A 333 4.56 -9.65 -0.25
N MET A 334 5.29 -9.12 -1.22
CA MET A 334 6.34 -8.13 -1.00
C MET A 334 5.85 -6.85 -0.30
N MET A 335 4.55 -6.50 -0.40
CA MET A 335 3.97 -5.34 0.29
C MET A 335 4.29 -5.29 1.77
N GLY A 336 4.37 -6.44 2.43
CA GLY A 336 4.62 -6.51 3.86
C GLY A 336 6.00 -6.03 4.30
N GLY A 337 7.01 -6.08 3.42
CA GLY A 337 8.37 -5.69 3.77
C GLY A 337 8.71 -4.22 3.51
N TYR A 338 7.87 -3.46 2.79
CA TYR A 338 8.26 -2.11 2.34
C TYR A 338 8.42 -1.13 3.49
N GLY A 339 7.57 -1.21 4.52
CA GLY A 339 7.71 -0.36 5.71
C GLY A 339 9.06 -0.56 6.40
N ALA A 340 9.47 -1.82 6.62
CA ALA A 340 10.78 -2.10 7.22
C ALA A 340 11.96 -1.69 6.32
N LEU A 341 11.85 -2.00 5.01
CA LEU A 341 12.90 -1.70 4.03
C LEU A 341 13.13 -0.19 3.92
N LEU A 342 12.07 0.59 3.77
CA LEU A 342 12.15 2.04 3.68
C LEU A 342 12.67 2.64 4.99
N ALA A 343 12.12 2.23 6.14
CA ALA A 343 12.54 2.71 7.45
C ALA A 343 14.06 2.56 7.69
N GLU A 344 14.65 1.44 7.27
CA GLU A 344 16.07 1.13 7.48
C GLU A 344 17.02 1.92 6.57
N HIS A 345 16.54 2.45 5.45
CA HIS A 345 17.36 3.24 4.53
C HIS A 345 17.41 4.72 4.89
N TYR A 346 16.43 5.22 5.64
CA TYR A 346 16.30 6.64 5.95
C TYR A 346 16.36 6.93 7.46
N THR A 347 16.99 8.04 7.77
CA THR A 347 17.15 8.59 9.13
C THR A 347 15.82 9.10 9.66
N THR A 348 15.65 9.14 10.98
CA THR A 348 14.35 9.44 11.63
C THR A 348 13.76 10.80 11.22
N ASP A 349 14.64 11.74 10.90
CA ASP A 349 14.31 13.10 10.49
C ASP A 349 13.79 13.25 9.05
N ALA A 350 13.83 12.20 8.23
CA ALA A 350 13.26 12.15 6.89
C ALA A 350 12.52 10.84 6.56
N ARG A 351 12.36 9.95 7.56
CA ARG A 351 11.80 8.61 7.37
C ARG A 351 10.36 8.67 6.86
N SER A 352 9.53 9.52 7.46
CA SER A 352 8.13 9.62 7.05
C SER A 352 7.99 10.25 5.67
N SER A 353 8.80 11.25 5.35
CA SER A 353 8.90 11.79 3.98
C SER A 353 9.33 10.72 2.99
N ALA A 354 10.37 9.95 3.30
CA ALA A 354 10.86 8.91 2.40
C ALA A 354 9.80 7.84 2.14
N GLU A 355 9.17 7.31 3.19
CA GLU A 355 8.14 6.29 3.04
C GLU A 355 6.95 6.78 2.20
N ASN A 356 6.45 7.99 2.46
CA ASN A 356 5.31 8.53 1.72
C ASN A 356 5.65 8.94 0.29
N ILE A 357 6.80 9.60 0.06
CA ILE A 357 7.18 10.07 -1.28
C ILE A 357 7.46 8.88 -2.18
N ILE A 358 8.31 7.95 -1.73
CA ILE A 358 8.74 6.81 -2.54
C ILE A 358 7.54 5.93 -2.89
N PHE A 359 6.68 5.64 -1.90
CA PHE A 359 5.53 4.79 -2.13
C PHE A 359 4.48 5.46 -3.02
N ASN A 360 4.10 6.72 -2.76
CA ASN A 360 3.05 7.37 -3.53
C ASN A 360 3.51 7.78 -4.94
N VAL A 361 4.76 8.19 -5.13
CA VAL A 361 5.31 8.38 -6.49
C VAL A 361 5.27 7.06 -7.25
N GLY A 362 5.64 5.95 -6.60
CA GLY A 362 5.48 4.61 -7.17
C GLY A 362 4.02 4.30 -7.54
N ARG A 363 3.07 4.58 -6.64
CA ARG A 363 1.63 4.43 -6.87
C ARG A 363 1.15 5.29 -8.05
N GLY A 364 1.64 6.52 -8.20
CA GLY A 364 1.33 7.41 -9.32
C GLY A 364 1.86 6.88 -10.66
N ILE A 365 3.12 6.42 -10.70
CA ILE A 365 3.72 5.78 -11.88
C ILE A 365 2.90 4.54 -12.28
N ALA A 366 2.54 3.70 -11.32
CA ALA A 366 1.72 2.52 -11.55
C ALA A 366 0.35 2.85 -12.16
N GLY A 367 -0.26 3.97 -11.77
CA GLY A 367 -1.50 4.48 -12.36
C GLY A 367 -1.36 4.79 -13.86
N VAL A 368 -0.26 5.44 -14.25
CA VAL A 368 0.06 5.69 -15.68
C VAL A 368 0.29 4.37 -16.42
N SER A 369 0.94 3.39 -15.78
CA SER A 369 1.14 2.07 -16.37
C SER A 369 -0.16 1.31 -16.66
N GLN A 370 -1.27 1.61 -15.96
CA GLN A 370 -2.59 1.03 -16.28
C GLN A 370 -3.13 1.53 -17.64
N VAL A 371 -2.88 2.80 -17.97
CA VAL A 371 -3.26 3.38 -19.28
C VAL A 371 -2.48 2.68 -20.40
N LEU A 372 -1.20 2.38 -20.16
CA LEU A 372 -0.38 1.63 -21.10
C LEU A 372 -0.92 0.21 -21.32
N ILE A 373 -1.33 -0.51 -20.26
CA ILE A 373 -1.99 -1.82 -20.40
C ILE A 373 -3.26 -1.70 -21.23
N ALA A 374 -4.11 -0.71 -20.93
CA ALA A 374 -5.36 -0.48 -21.65
C ALA A 374 -5.12 -0.28 -23.16
N TYR A 375 -4.15 0.57 -23.51
CA TYR A 375 -3.77 0.81 -24.91
C TYR A 375 -3.25 -0.47 -25.57
N LEU A 376 -2.30 -1.17 -24.94
CA LEU A 376 -1.73 -2.40 -25.50
C LEU A 376 -2.76 -3.52 -25.64
N ALA A 377 -3.74 -3.60 -24.74
CA ALA A 377 -4.85 -4.53 -24.84
C ALA A 377 -5.74 -4.27 -26.07
N THR A 378 -5.84 -3.02 -26.55
CA THR A 378 -6.61 -2.71 -27.77
C THR A 378 -5.87 -3.02 -29.06
N VAL A 379 -4.54 -2.89 -29.05
CA VAL A 379 -3.70 -3.10 -30.25
C VAL A 379 -3.27 -4.57 -30.39
N TYR A 380 -3.01 -5.22 -29.25
CA TYR A 380 -2.58 -6.62 -29.17
C TYR A 380 -3.64 -7.46 -28.43
N SER A 381 -3.35 -7.88 -27.19
CA SER A 381 -4.29 -8.59 -26.31
C SER A 381 -4.00 -8.22 -24.85
N ILE A 382 -4.97 -8.42 -23.96
CA ILE A 382 -4.79 -8.24 -22.51
C ILE A 382 -3.70 -9.19 -22.00
N SER A 383 -3.69 -10.44 -22.50
CA SER A 383 -2.66 -11.43 -22.17
C SER A 383 -1.24 -10.94 -22.52
N TYR A 384 -1.06 -10.31 -23.70
CA TYR A 384 0.22 -9.71 -24.09
C TYR A 384 0.58 -8.49 -23.22
N ALA A 385 -0.39 -7.61 -22.96
CA ALA A 385 -0.18 -6.42 -22.14
C ALA A 385 0.22 -6.78 -20.69
N LEU A 386 -0.36 -7.84 -20.14
CA LEU A 386 -0.04 -8.32 -18.80
C LEU A 386 1.26 -9.15 -18.76
N ALA A 387 1.67 -9.79 -19.85
CA ALA A 387 2.99 -10.44 -19.93
C ALA A 387 4.14 -9.43 -19.74
N LEU A 388 3.96 -8.15 -20.11
CA LEU A 388 4.94 -7.09 -19.84
C LEU A 388 5.18 -6.83 -18.35
N LEU A 389 4.24 -7.20 -17.47
CA LEU A 389 4.48 -7.15 -16.02
C LEU A 389 5.69 -8.01 -15.65
N SER A 390 5.91 -9.14 -16.32
CA SER A 390 7.08 -10.01 -16.09
C SER A 390 8.39 -9.22 -16.28
N GLY A 391 8.48 -8.42 -17.34
CA GLY A 391 9.63 -7.54 -17.59
C GLY A 391 9.80 -6.47 -16.50
N ALA A 392 8.70 -5.90 -15.99
CA ALA A 392 8.73 -4.92 -14.90
C ALA A 392 9.26 -5.54 -13.59
N TYR A 393 8.90 -6.80 -13.28
CA TYR A 393 9.46 -7.52 -12.14
C TYR A 393 10.96 -7.79 -12.28
N LEU A 394 11.43 -8.15 -13.47
CA LEU A 394 12.86 -8.30 -13.74
C LEU A 394 13.61 -6.96 -13.58
N LEU A 395 13.03 -5.85 -14.07
CA LEU A 395 13.58 -4.51 -13.86
C LEU A 395 13.69 -4.17 -12.38
N SER A 396 12.66 -4.48 -11.58
CA SER A 396 12.71 -4.29 -10.13
C SER A 396 13.78 -5.18 -9.47
N ALA A 397 13.95 -6.43 -9.91
CA ALA A 397 14.99 -7.32 -9.39
C ALA A 397 16.39 -6.76 -9.68
N ILE A 398 16.61 -6.22 -10.88
CA ILE A 398 17.85 -5.52 -11.27
C ILE A 398 18.05 -4.29 -10.36
N ALA A 399 17.01 -3.48 -10.11
CA ALA A 399 17.10 -2.35 -9.18
C ALA A 399 17.49 -2.80 -7.76
N PHE A 400 16.96 -3.91 -7.27
CA PHE A 400 17.39 -4.50 -5.99
C PHE A 400 18.84 -4.96 -5.98
N ILE A 401 19.35 -5.46 -7.12
CA ILE A 401 20.73 -5.92 -7.22
C ILE A 401 21.72 -4.75 -7.22
N PHE A 402 21.42 -3.67 -7.94
CA PHE A 402 22.40 -2.60 -8.19
C PHE A 402 22.18 -1.34 -7.35
N LEU A 403 20.94 -1.03 -6.97
CA LEU A 403 20.59 0.27 -6.39
C LEU A 403 20.22 0.19 -4.89
N ILE A 404 19.75 -0.96 -4.42
CA ILE A 404 19.22 -1.14 -3.06
C ILE A 404 20.19 -1.99 -2.22
N PRO A 405 20.84 -1.40 -1.18
CA PRO A 405 21.65 -2.14 -0.22
C PRO A 405 20.84 -3.13 0.64
N GLU A 406 21.48 -4.17 1.15
CA GLU A 406 20.90 -5.01 2.19
C GLU A 406 20.88 -4.28 3.54
N THR A 407 19.81 -4.44 4.31
CA THR A 407 19.59 -3.76 5.59
C THR A 407 19.23 -4.68 6.76
N LYS A 408 19.32 -6.00 6.57
CA LYS A 408 18.99 -6.99 7.60
C LYS A 408 19.62 -6.66 8.95
N GLY A 409 18.77 -6.48 9.96
CA GLY A 409 19.21 -6.23 11.33
C GLY A 409 19.80 -4.84 11.57
N LYS A 410 19.64 -3.90 10.64
CA LYS A 410 20.07 -2.51 10.83
C LYS A 410 19.21 -1.86 11.93
N ALA A 411 19.88 -1.33 12.95
CA ALA A 411 19.25 -0.52 13.98
C ALA A 411 18.78 0.81 13.35
N LEU A 412 17.64 1.32 13.82
CA LEU A 412 17.23 2.69 13.51
C LEU A 412 17.86 3.52 14.60
N GLU A 413 19.00 4.15 14.28
CA GLU A 413 19.75 5.11 15.10
C GLU A 413 19.87 4.78 16.60
#